data_AF-A0A7Z9T8E9-F1
#
_entry.id   AF-A0A7Z9T8E9-F1
#
_cell.length_a   1.000
_cell.length_b   1.000
_cell.length_c   1.000
_cell.angle_alpha   90.00
_cell.angle_beta   90.00
_cell.angle_gamma   90.00
#
_symmetry.space_group_name_H-M   'P 1'
#
loop_
_entity.id
_entity.type
_entity.pdbx_description
1 polymer ?
#
loop_
_entity_poly.entity_id
_entity_poly.type
_entity_poly.pdbx_seq_one_letter_code
_entity_poly.pdbx_strand_id
1 'polypeptide(L)'
;MSALASLYFAAPLFTHAERRWNRELARALKRDGHLVWLPQDKVEISCQTDVPSASSIFENALTGIRQADVVLAIIDGADPDSGTAFECGYAHALGTPILTVRTDFRRGGDDPGANVNLMLSQSASSFVVSAEPPATDSVEILGQRILEILAKLTKTL
;
A
#
# COMPACT_ATOMS: atom_id res chain seq x y z
N MET A 1 3.06 -22.13 -4.04
CA MET A 1 2.28 -21.20 -3.21
C MET A 1 3.26 -20.27 -2.53
N SER A 2 3.02 -18.96 -2.60
CA SER A 2 3.76 -17.95 -1.84
C SER A 2 3.57 -18.18 -0.34
N ALA A 3 4.51 -17.75 0.50
CA ALA A 3 4.28 -17.74 1.95
C ALA A 3 3.16 -16.73 2.27
N LEU A 4 2.23 -17.10 3.16
CA LEU A 4 1.16 -16.21 3.60
C LEU A 4 1.79 -15.03 4.35
N ALA A 5 1.46 -13.81 3.93
CA ALA A 5 1.97 -12.59 4.53
C ALA A 5 0.83 -11.68 5.00
N SER A 6 1.08 -10.99 6.09
CA SER A 6 0.27 -9.88 6.60
C SER A 6 0.71 -8.58 5.95
N LEU A 7 -0.24 -7.88 5.33
CA LEU A 7 -0.01 -6.67 4.55
C LEU A 7 -0.74 -5.50 5.20
N TYR A 8 -0.01 -4.41 5.48
CA TYR A 8 -0.64 -3.12 5.76
C TYR A 8 -0.83 -2.37 4.44
N PHE A 9 -2.08 -2.07 4.06
CA PHE A 9 -2.39 -1.42 2.79
C PHE A 9 -2.52 0.09 3.00
N ALA A 10 -1.43 0.81 2.79
CA ALA A 10 -1.35 2.27 2.84
C ALA A 10 -1.78 2.88 1.50
N ALA A 11 -2.85 3.68 1.48
CA ALA A 11 -3.36 4.30 0.26
C ALA A 11 -4.28 5.50 0.54
N PRO A 12 -4.39 6.44 -0.41
CA PRO A 12 -5.46 7.43 -0.42
C PRO A 12 -6.85 6.77 -0.32
N LEU A 13 -7.75 7.38 0.45
CA LEU A 13 -9.11 6.88 0.67
C LEU A 13 -10.18 7.99 0.67
N PHE A 14 -9.85 9.13 0.07
CA PHE A 14 -10.64 10.35 0.09
C PHE A 14 -11.84 10.27 -0.87
N THR A 15 -11.67 9.62 -2.01
CA THR A 15 -12.73 9.50 -3.03
C THR A 15 -13.42 8.15 -3.02
N HIS A 16 -14.64 8.10 -3.55
CA HIS A 16 -15.35 6.83 -3.75
C HIS A 16 -14.60 5.88 -4.70
N ALA A 17 -13.91 6.44 -5.70
CA ALA A 17 -13.12 5.68 -6.65
C ALA A 17 -11.94 4.99 -5.96
N GLU A 18 -11.14 5.75 -5.19
CA GLU A 18 -10.03 5.22 -4.38
C GLU A 18 -10.50 4.11 -3.45
N ARG A 19 -11.53 4.36 -2.63
CA ARG A 19 -12.02 3.35 -1.68
C ARG A 19 -12.53 2.09 -2.35
N ARG A 20 -13.14 2.19 -3.54
CA ARG A 20 -13.61 1.04 -4.30
C ARG A 20 -12.43 0.23 -4.83
N TRP A 21 -11.48 0.90 -5.47
CA TRP A 21 -10.29 0.30 -6.06
C TRP A 21 -9.42 -0.39 -4.99
N ASN A 22 -9.20 0.27 -3.84
CA ASN A 22 -8.47 -0.31 -2.71
C ASN A 22 -9.10 -1.64 -2.24
N ARG A 23 -10.44 -1.71 -2.12
CA ARG A 23 -11.13 -2.96 -1.74
C ARG A 23 -11.03 -4.04 -2.81
N GLU A 24 -11.04 -3.65 -4.08
CA GLU A 24 -10.89 -4.58 -5.19
C GLU A 24 -9.51 -5.24 -5.18
N LEU A 25 -8.46 -4.43 -5.04
CA LEU A 25 -7.08 -4.94 -4.96
C LEU A 25 -6.88 -5.76 -3.68
N ALA A 26 -7.35 -5.28 -2.53
CA ALA A 26 -7.29 -6.04 -1.28
C ALA A 26 -7.99 -7.41 -1.39
N ARG A 27 -9.13 -7.50 -2.10
CA ARG A 27 -9.80 -8.79 -2.36
C ARG A 27 -8.97 -9.70 -3.27
N ALA A 28 -8.29 -9.16 -4.27
CA ALA A 28 -7.38 -9.94 -5.12
C ALA A 28 -6.25 -10.56 -4.30
N LEU A 29 -5.62 -9.77 -3.41
CA LEU A 29 -4.55 -10.25 -2.54
C LEU A 29 -5.05 -11.27 -1.50
N LYS A 30 -6.22 -11.02 -0.89
CA LYS A 30 -6.86 -11.96 0.05
C LYS A 30 -7.21 -13.31 -0.59
N ARG A 31 -7.58 -13.33 -1.88
CA ARG A 31 -7.86 -14.57 -2.62
C ARG A 31 -6.64 -15.49 -2.75
N ASP A 32 -5.43 -14.94 -2.70
CA ASP A 32 -4.18 -15.71 -2.68
C ASP A 32 -3.77 -16.14 -1.25
N GLY A 33 -4.59 -15.82 -0.24
CA GLY A 33 -4.39 -16.21 1.16
C GLY A 33 -3.75 -15.14 2.05
N HIS A 34 -3.31 -14.01 1.49
CA HIS A 34 -2.72 -12.93 2.28
C HIS A 34 -3.72 -12.29 3.26
N LEU A 35 -3.22 -11.88 4.42
CA LEU A 35 -4.00 -11.10 5.38
C LEU A 35 -3.81 -9.62 5.07
N VAL A 36 -4.86 -8.92 4.65
CA VAL A 36 -4.76 -7.49 4.30
C VAL A 36 -5.46 -6.64 5.35
N TRP A 37 -4.67 -5.83 6.05
CA TRP A 37 -5.13 -4.76 6.93
C TRP A 37 -5.36 -3.50 6.10
N LEU A 38 -6.64 -3.14 5.92
CA LEU A 38 -7.05 -2.02 5.07
C LEU A 38 -7.65 -0.89 5.95
N PRO A 39 -7.01 0.30 6.04
CA PRO A 39 -7.40 1.36 6.98
C PRO A 39 -8.87 1.77 6.89
N GLN A 40 -9.38 1.95 5.66
CA GLN A 40 -10.76 2.35 5.40
C GLN A 40 -11.81 1.37 5.96
N ASP A 41 -11.54 0.06 5.99
CA ASP A 41 -12.48 -0.92 6.56
C ASP A 41 -12.48 -0.84 8.09
N LYS A 42 -11.35 -0.47 8.71
CA LYS A 42 -11.23 -0.33 10.17
C LYS A 42 -11.96 0.90 10.68
N VAL A 43 -11.78 2.03 10.00
CA VAL A 43 -12.50 3.27 10.32
C VAL A 43 -14.01 3.08 10.16
N GLU A 44 -14.45 2.42 9.08
CA GLU A 44 -15.87 2.13 8.84
C GLU A 44 -16.50 1.30 9.98
N ILE A 45 -15.82 0.26 10.45
CA ILE A 45 -16.29 -0.55 11.59
C ILE A 45 -16.32 0.28 12.88
N SER A 46 -15.28 1.06 13.16
CA SER A 46 -15.23 1.88 14.38
C SER A 46 -16.38 2.89 14.41
N CYS A 47 -16.68 3.56 13.30
CA CYS A 47 -17.77 4.53 13.19
C CYS A 47 -19.18 3.92 13.37
N GLN A 48 -19.34 2.59 13.27
CA GLN A 48 -20.62 1.92 13.54
C GLN A 48 -20.93 1.81 15.04
N THR A 49 -19.90 1.82 15.89
CA THR A 49 -20.04 1.69 17.34
C THR A 49 -19.95 3.03 18.06
N ASP A 50 -18.97 3.87 17.68
CA ASP A 50 -18.76 5.19 18.27
C ASP A 50 -17.85 6.03 17.37
N VAL A 51 -17.78 7.36 17.54
CA VAL A 51 -16.79 8.16 16.79
C VAL A 51 -15.41 7.94 17.39
N PRO A 52 -14.46 7.28 16.68
CA PRO A 52 -13.14 7.01 17.25
C PRO A 52 -12.35 8.31 17.43
N SER A 53 -11.59 8.40 18.53
CA SER A 53 -10.68 9.53 18.71
C SER A 53 -9.54 9.49 17.69
N ALA A 54 -9.01 10.66 17.33
CA ALA A 54 -7.85 10.75 16.44
C ALA A 54 -6.65 9.95 16.97
N SER A 55 -6.42 9.96 18.29
CA SER A 55 -5.37 9.16 18.94
C SER A 55 -5.58 7.66 18.78
N SER A 56 -6.83 7.18 18.87
CA SER A 56 -7.13 5.76 18.69
C SER A 56 -6.92 5.31 17.26
N ILE A 57 -7.35 6.12 16.27
CA ILE A 57 -7.12 5.82 14.84
C ILE A 57 -5.62 5.76 14.55
N PHE A 58 -4.87 6.74 15.05
CA PHE A 58 -3.43 6.81 14.90
C PHE A 58 -2.73 5.58 15.49
N GLU A 59 -3.01 5.22 16.73
CA GLU A 59 -2.39 4.04 17.36
C GLU A 59 -2.78 2.72 16.69
N ASN A 60 -4.01 2.62 16.18
CA ASN A 60 -4.45 1.45 15.42
C ASN A 60 -3.68 1.33 14.09
N ALA A 61 -3.44 2.45 13.39
CA ALA A 61 -2.63 2.47 12.18
C ALA A 61 -1.18 2.06 12.47
N LEU A 62 -0.54 2.66 13.49
CA LEU A 62 0.83 2.29 13.90
C LEU A 62 0.93 0.81 14.30
N THR A 63 -0.08 0.28 15.00
CA THR A 63 -0.13 -1.13 15.38
C THR A 63 -0.27 -2.03 14.15
N GLY A 64 -1.11 -1.64 13.18
CA GLY A 64 -1.21 -2.34 11.91
C GLY A 64 0.12 -2.42 11.16
N ILE A 65 0.88 -1.32 11.12
CA ILE A 65 2.21 -1.29 10.49
C ILE A 65 3.19 -2.19 11.23
N ARG A 66 3.27 -2.09 12.57
CA ARG A 66 4.18 -2.91 13.40
C ARG A 66 3.94 -4.41 13.27
N GLN A 67 2.70 -4.82 13.01
CA GLN A 67 2.31 -6.22 12.91
C GLN A 67 2.38 -6.77 11.48
N ALA A 68 2.61 -5.92 10.48
CA ALA A 68 2.66 -6.33 9.09
C ALA A 68 4.04 -6.88 8.71
N ASP A 69 4.04 -7.94 7.90
CA ASP A 69 5.24 -8.44 7.25
C ASP A 69 5.71 -7.50 6.13
N VAL A 70 4.77 -6.82 5.47
CA VAL A 70 5.04 -5.85 4.40
C VAL A 70 4.02 -4.71 4.44
N VAL A 71 4.49 -3.47 4.26
CA VAL A 71 3.64 -2.33 3.92
C VAL A 71 3.49 -2.23 2.41
N LEU A 72 2.26 -2.36 1.91
CA LEU A 72 1.90 -2.10 0.51
C LEU A 72 1.43 -0.65 0.39
N ALA A 73 2.20 0.20 -0.29
CA ALA A 73 1.96 1.64 -0.33
C ALA A 73 1.61 2.14 -1.75
N ILE A 74 0.43 2.73 -1.90
CA ILE A 74 0.02 3.37 -3.17
C ILE A 74 0.57 4.80 -3.21
N ILE A 75 1.53 5.03 -4.11
CA ILE A 75 2.29 6.29 -4.21
C ILE A 75 1.98 7.05 -5.50
N ASP A 76 0.70 7.01 -5.89
CA ASP A 76 0.20 7.71 -7.09
C ASP A 76 0.20 9.23 -6.93
N GLY A 77 0.33 9.92 -8.06
CA GLY A 77 0.37 11.37 -8.13
C GLY A 77 1.77 11.97 -8.22
N ALA A 78 1.79 13.30 -8.39
CA ALA A 78 3.03 14.08 -8.35
C ALA A 78 3.56 14.25 -6.92
N ASP A 79 2.64 14.34 -5.96
CA ASP A 79 2.90 14.33 -4.52
C ASP A 79 2.01 13.25 -3.90
N PRO A 80 2.58 12.12 -3.45
CA PRO A 80 1.82 11.06 -2.81
C PRO A 80 1.10 11.55 -1.55
N ASP A 81 0.03 10.85 -1.17
CA ASP A 81 -0.73 11.19 0.03
C ASP A 81 0.19 11.28 1.26
N SER A 82 0.11 12.41 1.98
CA SER A 82 0.90 12.68 3.17
C SER A 82 0.71 11.63 4.28
N GLY A 83 -0.48 11.03 4.40
CA GLY A 83 -0.74 9.94 5.33
C GLY A 83 0.06 8.70 4.94
N THR A 84 -0.07 8.26 3.69
CA THR A 84 0.70 7.16 3.11
C THR A 84 2.22 7.40 3.22
N ALA A 85 2.68 8.63 3.00
CA ALA A 85 4.09 9.00 3.13
C ALA A 85 4.59 8.88 4.58
N PHE A 86 3.80 9.31 5.56
CA PHE A 86 4.10 9.12 6.98
C PHE A 86 4.20 7.63 7.34
N GLU A 87 3.25 6.82 6.86
CA GLU A 87 3.22 5.38 7.10
C GLU A 87 4.46 4.68 6.50
N CYS A 88 4.90 5.09 5.31
CA CYS A 88 6.15 4.62 4.70
C CYS A 88 7.37 5.00 5.56
N GLY A 89 7.47 6.26 6.00
CA GLY A 89 8.56 6.70 6.85
C GLY A 89 8.62 5.94 8.18
N TYR A 90 7.47 5.67 8.79
CA TYR A 90 7.37 4.89 10.02
C TYR A 90 7.79 3.43 9.81
N ALA A 91 7.32 2.80 8.72
CA ALA A 91 7.70 1.43 8.37
C ALA A 91 9.21 1.31 8.10
N HIS A 92 9.79 2.26 7.39
CA HIS A 92 11.23 2.31 7.12
C HIS A 92 12.04 2.39 8.42
N ALA A 93 11.62 3.25 9.36
CA ALA A 93 12.28 3.39 10.66
C ALA A 93 12.22 2.09 11.50
N LEU A 94 11.19 1.26 11.31
CA LEU A 94 11.06 -0.05 11.96
C LEU A 94 11.81 -1.17 11.24
N GLY A 95 12.29 -0.93 10.02
CA GLY A 95 12.84 -1.98 9.15
C GLY A 95 11.76 -2.89 8.53
N THR A 96 10.48 -2.50 8.60
CA THR A 96 9.39 -3.22 7.93
C THR A 96 9.52 -3.02 6.41
N PRO A 97 9.57 -4.09 5.61
CA PRO A 97 9.66 -3.96 4.16
C PRO A 97 8.49 -3.17 3.57
N ILE A 98 8.80 -2.32 2.58
CA ILE A 98 7.81 -1.50 1.89
C ILE A 98 7.79 -1.88 0.42
N LEU A 99 6.63 -2.33 -0.06
CA LEU A 99 6.33 -2.51 -1.47
C LEU A 99 5.52 -1.31 -1.96
N THR A 100 6.15 -0.43 -2.71
CA THR A 100 5.47 0.71 -3.29
C THR A 100 4.82 0.34 -4.63
N VAL A 101 3.66 0.92 -4.90
CA VAL A 101 2.87 0.72 -6.12
C VAL A 101 2.55 2.08 -6.72
N ARG A 102 2.90 2.25 -8.00
CA ARG A 102 2.56 3.42 -8.79
C ARG A 102 1.84 3.00 -10.08
N THR A 103 0.59 3.41 -10.20
CA THR A 103 -0.24 3.28 -11.41
C THR A 103 -0.25 4.56 -12.24
N ASP A 104 0.14 5.70 -11.66
CA ASP A 104 0.26 6.96 -12.38
C ASP A 104 1.41 6.91 -13.39
N PHE A 105 1.04 6.79 -14.67
CA PHE A 105 1.96 6.75 -15.81
C PHE A 105 2.67 8.08 -16.09
N ARG A 106 2.22 9.18 -15.45
CA ARG A 106 2.86 10.48 -15.59
C ARG A 106 4.16 10.49 -14.80
N ARG A 107 5.17 11.18 -15.36
CA ARG A 107 6.42 11.44 -14.64
C ARG A 107 6.17 12.49 -13.56
N GLY A 108 6.77 12.30 -12.39
CA GLY A 108 6.72 13.24 -11.27
C GLY A 108 7.92 13.04 -10.34
N GLY A 109 7.97 13.84 -9.27
CA GLY A 109 9.00 13.71 -8.24
C GLY A 109 10.42 14.11 -8.65
N ASP A 110 11.34 13.88 -7.73
CA ASP A 110 12.75 14.27 -7.77
C ASP A 110 13.72 13.08 -7.84
N ASP A 111 13.20 11.85 -7.93
CA ASP A 111 13.96 10.67 -8.38
C ASP A 111 13.71 10.40 -9.88
N PRO A 112 14.70 10.65 -10.77
CA PRO A 112 14.54 10.43 -12.21
C PRO A 112 14.32 8.97 -12.62
N GLY A 113 14.74 8.01 -11.79
CA GLY A 113 14.62 6.57 -12.04
C GLY A 113 13.25 6.02 -11.63
N ALA A 114 12.72 6.49 -10.50
CA ALA A 114 11.45 6.04 -9.95
C ALA A 114 10.26 6.93 -10.33
N ASN A 115 10.50 8.15 -10.82
CA ASN A 115 9.49 9.16 -11.13
C ASN A 115 8.55 9.46 -9.94
N VAL A 116 9.07 9.48 -8.72
CA VAL A 116 8.35 9.81 -7.49
C VAL A 116 9.27 10.58 -6.53
N ASN A 117 8.73 11.06 -5.42
CA ASN A 117 9.50 11.66 -4.34
C ASN A 117 10.66 10.75 -3.89
N LEU A 118 11.87 11.32 -3.77
CA LEU A 118 13.10 10.57 -3.47
C LEU A 118 13.05 9.87 -2.10
N MET A 119 12.35 10.43 -1.12
CA MET A 119 12.27 9.81 0.20
C MET A 119 11.50 8.49 0.12
N LEU A 120 10.43 8.48 -0.66
CA LEU A 120 9.64 7.27 -0.91
C LEU A 120 10.38 6.29 -1.80
N SER A 121 11.12 6.79 -2.80
CA SER A 121 11.92 5.93 -3.67
C SER A 121 13.02 5.19 -2.90
N GLN A 122 13.72 5.89 -2.00
CA GLN A 122 14.82 5.33 -1.22
C GLN A 122 14.36 4.49 -0.02
N SER A 123 13.16 4.77 0.52
CA SER A 123 12.62 4.00 1.65
C SER A 123 12.10 2.61 1.26
N ALA A 124 11.77 2.39 -0.02
CA ALA A 124 11.10 1.18 -0.45
C ALA A 124 12.05 -0.01 -0.64
N SER A 125 11.55 -1.20 -0.32
CA SER A 125 12.24 -2.47 -0.53
C SER A 125 12.07 -2.98 -1.96
N SER A 126 10.97 -2.63 -2.63
CA SER A 126 10.70 -2.95 -4.04
C SER A 126 9.62 -2.03 -4.61
N PHE A 127 9.58 -1.93 -5.94
CA PHE A 127 8.63 -1.09 -6.69
C PHE A 127 7.81 -1.92 -7.65
N VAL A 128 6.50 -1.66 -7.68
CA VAL A 128 5.62 -2.00 -8.80
C VAL A 128 5.27 -0.71 -9.52
N VAL A 129 5.67 -0.61 -10.78
CA VAL A 129 5.13 0.40 -11.70
C VAL A 129 4.16 -0.31 -12.62
N SER A 130 2.96 0.25 -12.80
CA SER A 130 2.08 -0.22 -13.86
C SER A 130 2.77 0.00 -15.20
N ALA A 131 3.21 -1.10 -15.82
CA ALA A 131 3.95 -1.04 -17.08
C ALA A 131 3.03 -1.08 -18.30
N GLU A 132 1.73 -1.19 -18.08
CA GLU A 132 0.73 -1.29 -19.14
C GLU A 132 0.20 0.09 -19.50
N PRO A 133 -0.13 0.34 -20.78
CA PRO A 133 -0.94 1.49 -21.15
C PRO A 133 -2.21 1.54 -20.30
N PRO A 134 -2.71 2.73 -19.92
CA PRO A 134 -3.94 2.87 -19.12
C PRO A 134 -5.16 2.14 -19.69
N ALA A 135 -5.16 1.85 -21.00
CA ALA A 135 -6.22 1.13 -21.69
C ALA A 135 -6.28 -0.38 -21.39
N THR A 136 -5.20 -0.97 -20.87
CA THR A 136 -5.10 -2.42 -20.59
C THR A 136 -4.79 -2.71 -19.13
N ASP A 137 -4.64 -1.69 -18.29
CA ASP A 137 -4.42 -1.86 -16.85
C ASP A 137 -5.69 -2.36 -16.15
N SER A 138 -5.52 -3.28 -15.21
CA SER A 138 -6.60 -3.85 -14.41
C SER A 138 -6.09 -4.25 -13.02
N VAL A 139 -7.00 -4.26 -12.04
CA VAL A 139 -6.66 -4.67 -10.67
C VAL A 139 -6.16 -6.12 -10.63
N GLU A 140 -6.64 -6.99 -11.51
CA GLU A 140 -6.18 -8.37 -11.62
C GLU A 140 -4.72 -8.45 -12.06
N ILE A 141 -4.35 -7.73 -13.12
CA ILE A 141 -2.98 -7.72 -13.66
C ILE A 141 -2.03 -7.11 -12.62
N LEU A 142 -2.42 -5.97 -12.05
CA LEU A 142 -1.64 -5.33 -11.00
C LEU A 142 -1.49 -6.24 -9.77
N GLY A 143 -2.58 -6.89 -9.36
CA GLY A 143 -2.59 -7.86 -8.26
C GLY A 143 -1.62 -9.02 -8.50
N GLN A 144 -1.61 -9.60 -9.70
CA GLN A 144 -0.64 -10.65 -10.05
C GLN A 144 0.80 -10.18 -9.94
N ARG A 145 1.12 -8.97 -10.44
CA ARG A 145 2.46 -8.39 -10.32
C ARG A 145 2.87 -8.15 -8.87
N ILE A 146 1.95 -7.65 -8.04
CA ILE A 146 2.18 -7.47 -6.61
C ILE A 146 2.49 -8.81 -5.94
N LEU A 147 1.70 -9.86 -6.23
CA LEU A 147 1.91 -11.21 -5.67
C LEU A 147 3.27 -11.79 -6.07
N GLU A 148 3.71 -11.60 -7.31
CA GLU A 148 5.03 -12.04 -7.77
C GLU A 148 6.19 -11.38 -7.02
N ILE A 149 6.07 -10.08 -6.72
CA ILE A 149 7.09 -9.35 -5.96
C ILE A 149 7.02 -9.71 -4.47
N LEU A 150 5.81 -9.80 -3.90
CA LEU A 150 5.61 -10.23 -2.51
C LEU A 150 6.25 -11.58 -2.25
N ALA A 151 6.09 -12.55 -3.16
CA ALA A 151 6.70 -13.87 -3.04
C ALA A 151 8.25 -13.87 -3.05
N LYS A 152 8.88 -12.79 -3.56
CA LYS A 152 10.34 -12.60 -3.52
C LYS A 152 10.77 -11.90 -2.23
N LEU A 153 10.04 -10.87 -1.83
CA LEU A 153 10.29 -10.12 -0.59
C LEU A 153 10.21 -11.02 0.64
N THR A 154 9.18 -11.86 0.73
CA THR A 154 8.94 -12.71 1.91
C THR A 154 9.89 -13.92 2.02
N LYS A 155 10.59 -14.30 0.94
CA LYS A 155 11.62 -15.34 0.98
C LYS A 155 12.97 -14.84 1.52
N THR A 156 13.12 -13.53 1.63
CA THR A 156 14.38 -12.88 2.03
C THR A 156 14.36 -12.46 3.50
N LEU A 157 13.20 -12.58 4.15
CA LEU A 157 12.97 -12.41 5.59
C LEU A 157 13.20 -13.74 6.32
#